data_AF-A0A953RP30-F1
#
_entry.id   AF-A0A953RP30-F1
#
_cell.length_a   1.000
_cell.length_b   1.000
_cell.length_c   1.000
_cell.angle_alpha   90.00
_cell.angle_beta   90.00
_cell.angle_gamma   90.00
#
_symmetry.space_group_name_H-M   'P 1'
#
loop_
_entity.id
_entity.type
_entity.pdbx_description
1 polymer ?
#
loop_
_entity_poly.entity_id
_entity_poly.type
_entity_poly.pdbx_seq_one_letter_code
_entity_poly.pdbx_strand_id
1 'polypeptide(L)'
;MKRFLSCFGLFLALLVAIPAGADTTVKLVGVGGASQGGVYVAPYFLKVNGQTISVMCDDYLHDVYIGESWKANIIPLSNISSGRFWNPADPATSLHDYEMAFWLFGQWQSHPSQAGNINFAVWSIFDPAVIGHSGWTTGPNAQLNSASAWLYAAQHFNGPYDYSGFYLIVPTDLSRSGPQEYIERTPEPAALALVGTGFVALGFMRRRFIGG
;
A
#
# COMPACT_ATOMS: atom_id res chain seq x y z
N MET A 1 18.42 -46.47 -23.48
CA MET A 1 18.24 -46.09 -22.06
C MET A 1 18.10 -44.57 -21.97
N LYS A 2 16.92 -44.11 -21.53
CA LYS A 2 16.58 -42.81 -20.88
C LYS A 2 17.29 -41.54 -21.42
N ARG A 3 16.75 -40.80 -22.40
CA ARG A 3 15.80 -39.66 -22.28
C ARG A 3 15.98 -38.80 -21.02
N PHE A 4 16.48 -37.56 -21.19
CA PHE A 4 16.12 -36.39 -20.37
C PHE A 4 16.24 -35.12 -21.22
N LEU A 5 15.13 -34.77 -21.89
CA LEU A 5 14.88 -33.41 -22.37
C LEU A 5 14.41 -32.62 -21.13
N SER A 6 15.22 -31.69 -20.65
CA SER A 6 14.83 -30.80 -19.55
C SER A 6 14.03 -29.63 -20.12
N CYS A 7 12.70 -29.75 -20.07
CA CYS A 7 11.79 -28.62 -20.31
C CYS A 7 11.79 -27.73 -19.07
N PHE A 8 12.60 -26.67 -19.07
CA PHE A 8 12.45 -25.59 -18.10
C PHE A 8 11.30 -24.69 -18.58
N GLY A 9 10.08 -25.02 -18.16
CA GLY A 9 8.89 -24.21 -18.42
C GLY A 9 8.96 -22.92 -17.61
N LEU A 10 9.29 -21.82 -18.28
CA LEU A 10 9.20 -20.47 -17.72
C LEU A 10 7.71 -20.10 -17.61
N PHE A 11 7.13 -20.25 -16.42
CA PHE A 11 5.78 -19.72 -16.13
C PHE A 11 5.87 -18.18 -16.07
N LEU A 12 5.56 -17.54 -17.20
CA LEU A 12 5.41 -16.08 -17.30
C LEU A 12 4.04 -15.69 -16.72
N ALA A 13 4.00 -15.36 -15.43
CA ALA A 13 2.84 -14.69 -14.85
C ALA A 13 2.81 -13.24 -15.36
N LEU A 14 1.91 -12.96 -16.31
CA LEU A 14 1.66 -11.61 -16.82
C LEU A 14 0.99 -10.78 -15.72
N LEU A 15 1.77 -10.01 -14.97
CA LEU A 15 1.24 -8.98 -14.07
C LEU A 15 0.98 -7.73 -14.91
N VAL A 16 -0.31 -7.46 -15.13
CA VAL A 16 -0.79 -6.28 -15.86
C VAL A 16 -0.60 -5.06 -14.95
N ALA A 17 0.17 -4.08 -15.41
CA ALA A 17 0.28 -2.79 -14.74
C ALA A 17 -1.09 -2.10 -14.75
N ILE A 18 -1.54 -1.65 -13.59
CA ILE A 18 -2.81 -0.94 -13.46
C ILE A 18 -2.62 0.45 -14.08
N PRO A 19 -3.40 0.82 -15.11
CA PRO A 19 -3.35 2.17 -15.65
C PRO A 19 -3.80 3.16 -14.55
N ALA A 20 -2.91 4.10 -14.22
CA ALA A 20 -3.25 5.21 -13.32
C ALA A 20 -4.21 6.17 -14.05
N GLY A 21 -5.32 6.53 -13.39
CA GLY A 21 -6.21 7.61 -13.85
C GLY A 21 -7.55 7.22 -14.48
N ALA A 22 -8.04 5.99 -14.30
CA ALA A 22 -9.41 5.61 -14.66
C ALA A 22 -10.16 5.03 -13.45
N ASP A 23 -11.44 5.39 -13.30
CA ASP A 23 -12.35 4.88 -12.26
C ASP A 23 -12.37 3.35 -12.24
N THR A 24 -11.59 2.76 -11.33
CA THR A 24 -11.46 1.32 -11.18
C THR A 24 -12.56 0.82 -10.26
N THR A 25 -13.16 -0.32 -10.60
CA THR A 25 -14.11 -0.97 -9.70
C THR A 25 -13.32 -1.74 -8.64
N VAL A 26 -13.52 -1.36 -7.39
CA VAL A 26 -12.92 -1.97 -6.21
C VAL A 26 -14.01 -2.72 -5.46
N LYS A 27 -13.67 -3.86 -4.86
CA LYS A 27 -14.58 -4.61 -4.00
C LYS A 27 -13.86 -5.08 -2.74
N LEU A 28 -14.42 -4.82 -1.56
CA LEU A 28 -13.94 -5.45 -0.34
C LEU A 28 -14.36 -6.93 -0.35
N VAL A 29 -13.40 -7.85 -0.42
CA VAL A 29 -13.69 -9.29 -0.47
C VAL A 29 -13.42 -10.01 0.86
N GLY A 30 -12.71 -9.37 1.77
CA GLY A 30 -12.48 -9.91 3.11
C GLY A 30 -11.53 -9.06 3.93
N VAL A 31 -11.29 -9.54 5.15
CA VAL A 31 -10.34 -8.98 6.12
C VAL A 31 -9.45 -10.10 6.65
N GLY A 32 -8.24 -9.77 7.11
CA GLY A 32 -7.26 -10.73 7.63
C GLY A 32 -7.64 -11.40 8.95
N GLY A 33 -8.78 -11.03 9.55
CA GLY A 33 -9.23 -11.50 10.87
C GLY A 33 -8.52 -10.83 12.04
N ALA A 34 -7.50 -10.00 11.79
CA ALA A 34 -6.91 -9.14 12.81
C ALA A 34 -7.93 -8.07 13.22
N SER A 35 -8.14 -7.94 14.53
CA SER A 35 -9.03 -6.95 15.12
C SER A 35 -8.45 -6.43 16.44
N GLN A 36 -8.60 -5.14 16.71
CA GLN A 36 -8.10 -4.51 17.94
C GLN A 36 -9.12 -3.47 18.41
N GLY A 37 -9.53 -3.55 19.69
CA GLY A 37 -10.59 -2.68 20.22
C GLY A 37 -11.97 -2.89 19.58
N GLY A 38 -12.23 -4.05 18.98
CA GLY A 38 -13.52 -4.38 18.35
C GLY A 38 -13.67 -3.92 16.89
N VAL A 39 -12.65 -3.31 16.30
CA VAL A 39 -12.62 -2.96 14.88
C VAL A 39 -11.62 -3.83 14.11
N TYR A 40 -11.89 -4.10 12.84
CA TYR A 40 -10.93 -4.76 11.96
C TYR A 40 -9.75 -3.83 11.67
N VAL A 41 -8.57 -4.40 11.51
CA VAL A 41 -7.34 -3.70 11.14
C VAL A 41 -6.68 -4.43 9.96
N ALA A 42 -5.61 -3.87 9.40
CA ALA A 42 -4.88 -4.50 8.31
C ALA A 42 -4.50 -5.98 8.59
N PRO A 43 -4.50 -6.85 7.56
CA PRO A 43 -4.83 -6.56 6.17
C PRO A 43 -6.34 -6.49 5.88
N TYR A 44 -6.71 -5.60 4.97
CA TYR A 44 -7.95 -5.69 4.20
C TYR A 44 -7.66 -6.32 2.85
N PHE A 45 -8.60 -7.07 2.29
CA PHE A 45 -8.47 -7.70 0.99
C PHE A 45 -9.41 -7.05 -0.01
N LEU A 46 -8.83 -6.29 -0.94
CA LEU A 46 -9.58 -5.65 -2.02
C LEU A 46 -9.41 -6.43 -3.31
N LYS A 47 -10.48 -6.57 -4.09
CA LYS A 47 -10.42 -7.02 -5.48
C LYS A 47 -10.42 -5.81 -6.40
N VAL A 48 -9.31 -5.61 -7.10
CA VAL A 48 -9.04 -4.49 -8.00
C VAL A 48 -8.66 -5.08 -9.35
N ASN A 49 -9.39 -4.71 -10.42
CA ASN A 49 -9.15 -5.23 -11.78
C ASN A 49 -9.03 -6.76 -11.88
N GLY A 50 -9.79 -7.48 -11.05
CA GLY A 50 -9.78 -8.94 -11.04
C GLY A 50 -8.75 -9.60 -10.12
N GLN A 51 -7.77 -8.85 -9.62
CA GLN A 51 -6.74 -9.31 -8.69
C GLN A 51 -7.13 -8.97 -7.25
N THR A 52 -6.89 -9.90 -6.32
CA THR A 52 -7.00 -9.62 -4.89
C THR A 52 -5.66 -9.12 -4.36
N ILE A 53 -5.67 -7.96 -3.72
CA ILE A 53 -4.53 -7.29 -3.12
C ILE A 53 -4.76 -7.13 -1.61
N SER A 54 -3.66 -7.06 -0.87
CA SER A 54 -3.64 -6.86 0.59
C SER A 54 -3.28 -5.42 0.89
N VAL A 55 -4.16 -4.70 1.57
CA VAL A 55 -4.07 -3.26 1.77
C VAL A 55 -4.25 -2.89 3.25
N MET A 56 -3.94 -1.64 3.58
CA MET A 56 -4.20 -1.04 4.88
C MET A 56 -5.19 0.11 4.71
N CYS A 57 -6.14 0.25 5.62
CA CYS A 57 -7.05 1.39 5.65
C CYS A 57 -6.39 2.55 6.41
N ASP A 58 -6.39 3.75 5.85
CA ASP A 58 -5.98 5.00 6.51
C ASP A 58 -7.17 5.87 6.94
N ASP A 59 -8.39 5.48 6.59
CA ASP A 59 -9.62 6.22 6.82
C ASP A 59 -10.52 5.54 7.87
N TYR A 60 -10.46 6.03 9.11
CA TYR A 60 -11.25 5.49 10.22
C TYR A 60 -12.72 5.93 10.23
N LEU A 61 -13.04 7.10 9.66
CA LEU A 61 -14.37 7.73 9.80
C LEU A 61 -15.41 7.22 8.82
N HIS A 62 -14.98 6.54 7.76
CA HIS A 62 -15.85 5.93 6.77
C HIS A 62 -15.86 4.42 6.97
N ASP A 63 -16.92 3.78 6.44
CA ASP A 63 -17.12 2.35 6.55
C ASP A 63 -17.29 1.73 5.17
N VAL A 64 -16.89 0.47 5.07
CA VAL A 64 -17.32 -0.43 4.00
C VAL A 64 -17.64 -1.80 4.58
N TYR A 65 -18.48 -2.56 3.90
CA TYR A 65 -18.79 -3.95 4.29
C TYR A 65 -18.25 -4.96 3.29
N ILE A 66 -17.97 -6.18 3.77
CA ILE A 66 -17.52 -7.28 2.91
C ILE A 66 -18.58 -7.55 1.85
N GLY A 67 -18.19 -7.50 0.58
CA GLY A 67 -19.06 -7.63 -0.57
C GLY A 67 -19.38 -6.32 -1.27
N GLU A 68 -19.20 -5.18 -0.60
CA GLU A 68 -19.40 -3.84 -1.17
C GLU A 68 -18.44 -3.55 -2.32
N SER A 69 -18.94 -2.88 -3.35
CA SER A 69 -18.14 -2.47 -4.51
C SER A 69 -18.33 -0.97 -4.79
N TRP A 70 -17.24 -0.27 -5.05
CA TRP A 70 -17.24 1.16 -5.32
C TRP A 70 -16.26 1.51 -6.45
N LYS A 71 -16.30 2.79 -6.87
CA LYS A 71 -15.35 3.35 -7.83
C LYS A 71 -14.23 4.05 -7.08
N ALA A 72 -13.00 3.83 -7.51
CA ALA A 72 -11.82 4.45 -6.93
C ALA A 72 -10.77 4.81 -7.98
N ASN A 73 -9.98 5.84 -7.67
CA ASN A 73 -8.77 6.22 -8.38
C ASN A 73 -7.55 5.61 -7.67
N ILE A 74 -6.62 5.09 -8.45
CA ILE A 74 -5.34 4.57 -7.92
C ILE A 74 -4.27 5.60 -8.25
N ILE A 75 -3.75 6.26 -7.22
CA ILE A 75 -2.84 7.40 -7.38
C ILE A 75 -1.51 7.15 -6.66
N PRO A 76 -0.37 7.44 -7.32
CA PRO A 76 0.93 7.42 -6.66
C PRO A 76 1.13 8.67 -5.78
N LEU A 77 2.20 8.69 -4.98
CA LEU A 77 2.60 9.88 -4.19
C LEU A 77 2.79 11.13 -5.07
N SER A 78 3.22 10.98 -6.32
CA SER A 78 3.36 12.12 -7.25
C SER A 78 2.04 12.80 -7.62
N ASN A 79 0.89 12.18 -7.33
CA ASN A 79 -0.45 12.76 -7.50
C ASN A 79 -1.22 12.82 -6.17
N ILE A 80 -0.51 12.93 -5.04
CA ILE A 80 -1.10 12.87 -3.70
C ILE A 80 -2.17 13.94 -3.43
N SER A 81 -2.17 15.03 -4.22
CA SER A 81 -3.18 16.09 -4.11
C SER A 81 -4.61 15.64 -4.44
N SER A 82 -4.77 14.42 -4.96
CA SER A 82 -6.07 13.79 -5.20
C SER A 82 -6.50 12.84 -4.07
N GLY A 83 -5.70 12.67 -3.03
CA GLY A 83 -6.03 11.83 -1.86
C GLY A 83 -7.13 12.44 -1.01
N ARG A 84 -7.89 11.61 -0.30
CA ARG A 84 -9.05 12.01 0.51
C ARG A 84 -8.71 13.09 1.54
N PHE A 85 -7.58 12.95 2.21
CA PHE A 85 -7.11 13.83 3.28
C PHE A 85 -6.23 15.00 2.81
N TRP A 86 -6.16 15.26 1.50
CA TRP A 86 -5.38 16.39 0.99
C TRP A 86 -5.99 17.73 1.40
N ASN A 87 -5.20 18.56 2.10
CA ASN A 87 -5.57 19.94 2.42
C ASN A 87 -4.77 20.92 1.54
N PRO A 88 -5.41 21.59 0.55
CA PRO A 88 -4.72 22.55 -0.30
C PRO A 88 -4.26 23.81 0.44
N ALA A 89 -4.79 24.09 1.64
CA ALA A 89 -4.31 25.20 2.49
C ALA A 89 -3.04 24.84 3.27
N ASP A 90 -2.75 23.55 3.45
CA ASP A 90 -1.51 23.07 4.07
C ASP A 90 -0.97 21.81 3.34
N PRO A 91 -0.45 22.00 2.11
CA PRO A 91 0.00 20.90 1.26
C PRO A 91 1.25 20.21 1.81
N ALA A 92 2.09 20.93 2.57
CA ALA A 92 3.31 20.37 3.13
C ALA A 92 3.01 19.39 4.26
N THR A 93 2.11 19.76 5.19
CA THR A 93 1.66 18.85 6.24
C THR A 93 0.89 17.67 5.64
N SER A 94 0.00 17.91 4.67
CA SER A 94 -0.75 16.82 4.00
C SER A 94 0.19 15.80 3.34
N LEU A 95 1.22 16.27 2.62
CA LEU A 95 2.23 15.40 2.04
C LEU A 95 2.95 14.59 3.13
N HIS A 96 3.38 15.26 4.20
CA HIS A 96 4.09 14.62 5.31
C HIS A 96 3.24 13.54 6.02
N ASP A 97 1.94 13.78 6.18
CA ASP A 97 1.00 12.84 6.77
C ASP A 97 0.88 11.55 5.92
N TYR A 98 0.76 11.69 4.60
CA TYR A 98 0.77 10.53 3.69
C TYR A 98 2.12 9.80 3.65
N GLU A 99 3.24 10.53 3.72
CA GLU A 99 4.57 9.92 3.82
C GLU A 99 4.70 9.07 5.10
N MET A 100 4.23 9.59 6.24
CA MET A 100 4.17 8.83 7.50
C MET A 100 3.29 7.58 7.36
N ALA A 101 2.13 7.71 6.73
CA ALA A 101 1.21 6.59 6.52
C ALA A 101 1.81 5.50 5.61
N PHE A 102 2.47 5.88 4.51
CA PHE A 102 3.19 4.95 3.63
C PHE A 102 4.36 4.26 4.34
N TRP A 103 5.12 5.00 5.14
CA TRP A 103 6.18 4.42 5.95
C TRP A 103 5.63 3.37 6.92
N LEU A 104 4.55 3.70 7.66
CA LEU A 104 3.87 2.79 8.58
C LEU A 104 3.33 1.54 7.86
N PHE A 105 2.77 1.69 6.65
CA PHE A 105 2.38 0.54 5.83
C PHE A 105 3.56 -0.41 5.60
N GLY A 106 4.73 0.12 5.22
CA GLY A 106 5.93 -0.71 5.04
C GLY A 106 6.40 -1.36 6.35
N GLN A 107 6.25 -0.68 7.49
CA GLN A 107 6.53 -1.27 8.79
C GLN A 107 5.59 -2.44 9.09
N TRP A 108 4.29 -2.31 8.78
CA TRP A 108 3.35 -3.41 8.95
C TRP A 108 3.70 -4.63 8.12
N GLN A 109 4.13 -4.45 6.86
CA GLN A 109 4.59 -5.57 6.03
C GLN A 109 5.75 -6.34 6.67
N SER A 110 6.63 -5.64 7.40
CA SER A 110 7.78 -6.23 8.09
C SER A 110 7.45 -6.72 9.52
N HIS A 111 6.38 -6.21 10.11
CA HIS A 111 5.93 -6.50 11.48
C HIS A 111 4.43 -6.86 11.50
N PRO A 112 4.00 -7.93 10.81
CA PRO A 112 2.57 -8.26 10.67
C PRO A 112 1.88 -8.54 12.02
N SER A 113 2.62 -8.96 13.05
CA SER A 113 2.09 -9.13 14.42
C SER A 113 1.69 -7.82 15.10
N GLN A 114 2.17 -6.67 14.60
CA GLN A 114 1.87 -5.33 15.10
C GLN A 114 0.79 -4.62 14.29
N ALA A 115 0.07 -5.34 13.41
CA ALA A 115 -0.90 -4.75 12.49
C ALA A 115 -1.91 -3.83 13.18
N GLY A 116 -2.46 -4.22 14.32
CA GLY A 116 -3.41 -3.38 15.06
C GLY A 116 -2.78 -2.07 15.54
N ASN A 117 -1.64 -2.14 16.23
CA ASN A 117 -0.94 -0.95 16.70
C ASN A 117 -0.52 -0.02 15.56
N ILE A 118 -0.02 -0.56 14.46
CA ILE A 118 0.39 0.22 13.29
C ILE A 118 -0.82 0.85 12.60
N ASN A 119 -1.93 0.12 12.44
CA ASN A 119 -3.13 0.65 11.80
C ASN A 119 -3.77 1.77 12.65
N PHE A 120 -3.77 1.64 13.98
CA PHE A 120 -4.20 2.71 14.88
C PHE A 120 -3.27 3.94 14.80
N ALA A 121 -1.97 3.74 14.63
CA ALA A 121 -1.04 4.83 14.39
C ALA A 121 -1.34 5.55 13.07
N VAL A 122 -1.59 4.81 11.97
CA VAL A 122 -2.01 5.41 10.69
C VAL A 122 -3.30 6.20 10.84
N TRP A 123 -4.35 5.60 11.42
CA TRP A 123 -5.61 6.30 11.63
C TRP A 123 -5.44 7.57 12.47
N SER A 124 -4.56 7.57 13.47
CA SER A 124 -4.36 8.74 14.32
C SER A 124 -3.70 9.93 13.62
N ILE A 125 -3.07 9.71 12.46
CA ILE A 125 -2.54 10.78 11.61
C ILE A 125 -3.70 11.58 11.01
N PHE A 126 -4.70 10.90 10.45
CA PHE A 126 -5.82 11.54 9.73
C PHE A 126 -7.05 11.79 10.60
N ASP A 127 -7.23 11.01 11.67
CA ASP A 127 -8.28 11.18 12.68
C ASP A 127 -7.69 11.02 14.10
N PRO A 128 -7.22 12.12 14.72
CA PRO A 128 -6.67 12.09 16.07
C PRO A 128 -7.65 11.59 17.15
N ALA A 129 -8.96 11.56 16.89
CA ALA A 129 -9.95 11.08 17.87
C ALA A 129 -9.78 9.60 18.20
N VAL A 130 -9.15 8.79 17.32
CA VAL A 130 -8.90 7.37 17.56
C VAL A 130 -7.96 7.11 18.74
N ILE A 131 -7.21 8.12 19.22
CA ILE A 131 -6.39 8.02 20.43
C ILE A 131 -7.25 7.70 21.67
N GLY A 132 -8.51 8.13 21.68
CA GLY A 132 -9.48 7.79 22.74
C GLY A 132 -10.17 6.44 22.57
N HIS A 133 -9.93 5.73 21.47
CA HIS A 133 -10.58 4.45 21.17
C HIS A 133 -10.00 3.32 22.03
N SER A 134 -10.82 2.31 22.36
CA SER A 134 -10.40 1.17 23.20
C SER A 134 -9.27 0.32 22.59
N GLY A 135 -9.09 0.41 21.28
CA GLY A 135 -7.99 -0.24 20.55
C GLY A 135 -6.68 0.56 20.56
N TRP A 136 -6.67 1.82 20.98
CA TRP A 136 -5.43 2.58 21.09
C TRP A 136 -4.59 2.07 22.25
N THR A 137 -3.31 1.79 22.00
CA THR A 137 -2.37 1.33 23.01
C THR A 137 -1.26 2.36 23.22
N THR A 138 -0.94 2.59 24.49
CA THR A 138 0.15 3.50 24.90
C THR A 138 1.32 2.70 25.43
N GLY A 139 2.53 3.12 25.05
CA GLY A 139 3.77 2.44 25.43
C GLY A 139 5.00 3.32 25.19
N PRO A 140 6.16 2.94 25.73
CA PRO A 140 7.39 3.71 25.57
C PRO A 140 7.87 3.67 24.11
N ASN A 141 8.24 4.84 23.57
CA ASN A 141 8.61 5.02 22.16
C ASN A 141 9.74 4.08 21.68
N ALA A 142 10.64 3.67 22.58
CA ALA A 142 11.77 2.79 22.26
C ALA A 142 11.39 1.31 22.02
N GLN A 143 10.15 0.89 22.28
CA GLN A 143 9.75 -0.52 22.27
C GLN A 143 8.81 -0.94 21.13
N LEU A 144 8.44 -0.03 20.20
CA LEU A 144 7.64 -0.28 18.98
C LEU A 144 6.56 -1.39 19.12
N ASN A 145 5.84 -1.38 20.24
CA ASN A 145 4.88 -2.41 20.64
C ASN A 145 3.51 -1.82 21.02
N SER A 146 3.32 -0.53 20.73
CA SER A 146 2.09 0.21 20.99
C SER A 146 1.81 1.19 19.86
N ALA A 147 0.54 1.57 19.67
CA ALA A 147 0.14 2.54 18.66
C ALA A 147 0.85 3.89 18.86
N SER A 148 0.97 4.35 20.12
CA SER A 148 1.70 5.57 20.44
C SER A 148 3.18 5.53 20.04
N ALA A 149 3.84 4.37 20.21
CA ALA A 149 5.25 4.23 19.86
C ALA A 149 5.46 4.21 18.34
N TRP A 150 4.56 3.58 17.59
CA TRP A 150 4.59 3.60 16.12
C TRP A 150 4.31 4.98 15.55
N LEU A 151 3.32 5.72 16.07
CA LEU A 151 3.07 7.10 15.69
C LEU A 151 4.30 7.98 15.95
N TYR A 152 4.90 7.87 17.15
CA TYR A 152 6.11 8.63 17.48
C TYR A 152 7.25 8.31 16.52
N ALA A 153 7.46 7.03 16.18
CA ALA A 153 8.49 6.62 15.25
C ALA A 153 8.29 7.20 13.85
N ALA A 154 7.04 7.23 13.35
CA ALA A 154 6.72 7.85 12.07
C ALA A 154 7.00 9.37 12.08
N GLN A 155 6.58 10.08 13.13
CA GLN A 155 6.82 11.52 13.30
C GLN A 155 8.30 11.91 13.39
N HIS A 156 9.16 10.99 13.82
CA HIS A 156 10.59 11.23 14.00
C HIS A 156 11.44 10.52 12.93
N PHE A 157 10.83 9.90 11.93
CA PHE A 157 11.55 9.28 10.84
C PHE A 157 12.16 10.35 9.94
N ASN A 158 13.47 10.36 9.82
CA ASN A 158 14.24 11.31 9.01
C ASN A 158 15.23 10.62 8.05
N GLY A 159 15.09 9.30 7.87
CA GLY A 159 15.93 8.51 6.98
C GLY A 159 15.46 8.58 5.52
N PRO A 160 16.29 8.13 4.57
CA PRO A 160 15.82 7.93 3.20
C PRO A 160 14.77 6.80 3.21
N TYR A 161 13.65 7.03 2.51
CA TYR A 161 12.63 6.01 2.28
C TYR A 161 12.18 6.06 0.82
N ASP A 162 12.04 4.89 0.22
CA ASP A 162 11.59 4.78 -1.16
C ASP A 162 10.07 4.60 -1.18
N TYR A 163 9.37 5.67 -1.55
CA TYR A 163 7.93 5.68 -1.74
C TYR A 163 7.51 5.18 -3.14
N SER A 164 8.46 4.73 -3.96
CA SER A 164 8.12 4.06 -5.22
C SER A 164 7.30 2.79 -4.95
N GLY A 165 6.31 2.54 -5.82
CA GLY A 165 5.42 1.40 -5.69
C GLY A 165 4.30 1.54 -4.65
N PHE A 166 4.26 2.64 -3.89
CA PHE A 166 3.12 2.97 -3.01
C PHE A 166 2.03 3.72 -3.78
N TYR A 167 0.79 3.35 -3.49
CA TYR A 167 -0.39 3.96 -4.09
C TYR A 167 -1.51 4.12 -3.06
N LEU A 168 -2.31 5.17 -3.24
CA LEU A 168 -3.61 5.29 -2.60
C LEU A 168 -4.70 4.77 -3.53
N ILE A 169 -5.67 4.09 -2.94
CA ILE A 169 -6.93 3.70 -3.57
C ILE A 169 -8.00 4.65 -3.02
N VAL A 170 -8.21 5.75 -3.74
CA VAL A 170 -9.06 6.86 -3.32
C VAL A 170 -10.48 6.67 -3.87
N PRO A 171 -11.51 6.54 -3.04
CA PRO A 171 -12.89 6.49 -3.52
C PRO A 171 -13.26 7.73 -4.33
N THR A 172 -14.03 7.56 -5.40
CA THR A 172 -14.54 8.72 -6.16
C THR A 172 -15.62 9.48 -5.39
N ASP A 173 -16.34 8.79 -4.50
CA ASP A 173 -17.28 9.42 -3.57
C ASP A 173 -16.54 9.78 -2.27
N LEU A 174 -16.16 11.04 -2.16
CA LEU A 174 -15.50 11.61 -0.97
C LEU A 174 -16.50 12.16 0.06
N SER A 175 -17.81 11.94 -0.12
CA SER A 175 -18.81 12.36 0.87
C SER A 175 -18.64 11.61 2.19
N ARG A 176 -19.34 12.10 3.22
CA ARG A 176 -19.33 11.49 4.58
C ARG A 176 -19.88 10.06 4.63
N SER A 177 -20.66 9.65 3.63
CA SER A 177 -21.18 8.29 3.47
C SER A 177 -20.42 7.50 2.42
N GLY A 178 -19.35 8.06 1.87
CA GLY A 178 -18.53 7.42 0.88
C GLY A 178 -17.67 6.29 1.48
N PRO A 179 -17.05 5.46 0.64
CA PRO A 179 -16.17 4.38 1.07
C PRO A 179 -14.88 4.87 1.75
N GLN A 180 -14.15 3.95 2.37
CA GLN A 180 -12.82 4.17 2.95
C GLN A 180 -11.73 4.33 1.88
N GLU A 181 -10.71 5.14 2.18
CA GLU A 181 -9.43 5.18 1.47
C GLU A 181 -8.49 4.07 1.97
N TYR A 182 -7.62 3.59 1.08
CA TYR A 182 -6.68 2.51 1.37
C TYR A 182 -5.30 2.77 0.78
N ILE A 183 -4.28 2.30 1.48
CA ILE A 183 -2.89 2.27 1.04
C ILE A 183 -2.57 0.88 0.50
N GLU A 184 -1.95 0.83 -0.67
CA GLU A 184 -1.35 -0.38 -1.20
C GLU A 184 0.12 -0.18 -1.57
N ARG A 185 0.84 -1.30 -1.67
CA ARG A 185 2.16 -1.33 -2.28
C ARG A 185 2.19 -2.43 -3.33
N THR A 186 2.44 -2.04 -4.57
CA THR A 186 2.69 -2.99 -5.65
C THR A 186 4.20 -3.26 -5.73
N PRO A 187 4.64 -4.53 -5.82
CA PRO A 187 6.01 -4.80 -6.24
C PRO A 187 6.20 -4.15 -7.60
N GLU A 188 7.29 -3.41 -7.81
CA GLU A 188 7.59 -2.75 -9.08
C GLU A 188 7.26 -3.70 -10.24
N PRO A 189 6.55 -3.23 -11.29
CA PRO A 189 6.17 -4.10 -12.39
C PRO A 189 7.43 -4.78 -12.94
N ALA A 190 7.40 -6.11 -13.04
CA ALA A 190 8.48 -6.91 -13.63
C ALA A 190 8.93 -6.43 -15.02
N ALA A 191 8.16 -5.54 -15.66
CA ALA A 191 8.53 -4.77 -16.84
C ALA A 191 9.85 -3.99 -16.68
N LEU A 192 10.14 -3.35 -15.54
CA LEU A 192 11.41 -2.63 -15.36
C LEU A 192 12.60 -3.59 -15.27
N ALA A 193 12.43 -4.71 -14.55
CA ALA A 193 13.41 -5.79 -14.53
C ALA A 193 13.60 -6.41 -15.93
N LEU A 194 12.52 -6.61 -16.69
CA LEU A 194 12.58 -7.16 -18.04
C LEU A 194 13.27 -6.21 -19.03
N VAL A 195 12.98 -4.90 -18.96
CA VAL A 195 13.67 -3.88 -19.77
C VAL A 195 15.16 -3.83 -19.42
N GLY A 196 15.51 -3.87 -18.12
CA GLY A 196 16.89 -3.94 -17.67
C GLY A 196 17.62 -5.18 -18.21
N THR A 197 17.02 -6.37 -18.10
CA THR A 197 17.60 -7.60 -18.67
C THR A 197 17.66 -7.57 -20.20
N GLY A 198 16.70 -6.94 -20.88
CA GLY A 198 16.69 -6.76 -22.32
C GLY A 198 17.87 -5.95 -22.83
N PHE A 199 18.20 -4.83 -22.17
CA PHE A 199 19.39 -4.04 -22.51
C PHE A 199 20.71 -4.77 -22.26
N VAL A 200 20.79 -5.56 -21.18
CA VAL A 200 21.96 -6.41 -20.91
C VAL A 200 22.12 -7.47 -22.00
N ALA A 201 21.03 -8.16 -22.38
CA ALA A 201 21.05 -9.17 -23.44
C ALA A 201 21.46 -8.57 -24.80
N LEU A 202 20.94 -7.39 -25.16
CA LEU A 202 21.32 -6.66 -26.38
C LEU A 202 22.80 -6.23 -26.36
N GLY A 203 23.32 -5.83 -25.20
CA GLY A 203 24.73 -5.51 -25.01
C GLY A 203 25.66 -6.72 -25.22
N PHE A 204 25.28 -7.89 -24.72
CA PHE A 204 26.01 -9.14 -24.96
C PHE A 204 25.97 -9.57 -26.42
N MET A 205 24.83 -9.42 -27.10
CA MET A 205 24.72 -9.74 -28.53
C MET A 205 25.58 -8.79 -29.39
N ARG A 206 25.60 -7.49 -29.10
CA ARG A 206 26.42 -6.51 -29.85
C ARG A 206 27.92 -6.78 -29.74
N ARG A 207 28.41 -7.22 -28.58
CA ARG A 207 29.82 -7.60 -28.38
C ARG A 207 30.23 -8.81 -29.22
N ARG A 208 29.30 -9.72 -29.52
CA ARG A 208 29.55 -10.91 -30.34
C ARG A 208 29.63 -10.60 -31.84
N PHE A 209 29.05 -9.50 -32.32
CA PHE A 209 29.06 -9.11 -33.73
C PHE A 209 30.21 -8.18 -34.14
N ILE A 210 30.86 -7.50 -33.20
CA ILE A 210 31.96 -6.55 -33.49
C ILE A 210 33.35 -7.19 -33.26
N GLY A 211 33.41 -8.36 -32.62
CA GLY A 211 34.64 -9.11 -32.34
C GLY A 211 34.87 -10.34 -33.22
N GLY A 212 34.28 -10.40 -34.42
CA GLY A 212 34.45 -11.48 -35.39
C GLY A 212 34.92 -10.96 -36.74
#